data_AF-A0A2N1URL6-F1
#
_entry.id   AF-A0A2N1URL6-F1
#
_cell.length_a   1.000
_cell.length_b   1.000
_cell.length_c   1.000
_cell.angle_alpha   90.00
_cell.angle_beta   90.00
_cell.angle_gamma   90.00
#
_symmetry.space_group_name_H-M   'P 1'
#
loop_
_entity.id
_entity.type
_entity.pdbx_description
1 polymer ?
#
loop_
_entity_poly.entity_id
_entity_poly.type
_entity_poly.pdbx_seq_one_letter_code
_entity_poly.pdbx_strand_id
1 'polypeptide(L)'
;MTTLANMIDDLSRQLPELLHPQADAQVARSFSRAFYALYTEMRVGPDDALPASIQAFLQQTAPDMRSGLLPLDRYLYSRMDALLGTIWKSDEWLGLCQLRSTREALRELYASYLPIGDIMPADPELDAAIRDKGNREAVQDANLTPTRFPASHWWWGMS
;
A
#
# COMPACT_ATOMS: atom_id res chain seq x y z
N MET A 1 13.66 13.37 11.46
CA MET A 1 12.34 13.27 10.79
C MET A 1 12.60 13.35 9.29
N THR A 2 12.11 12.36 8.53
CA THR A 2 12.19 12.39 7.06
C THR A 2 11.12 13.32 6.54
N THR A 3 11.43 14.21 5.60
CA THR A 3 10.45 15.13 5.01
C THR A 3 9.68 14.44 3.88
N LEU A 4 8.46 14.89 3.57
CA LEU A 4 7.71 14.41 2.40
C LEU A 4 8.52 14.52 1.10
N ALA A 5 9.32 15.59 0.96
CA ALA A 5 10.21 15.77 -0.20
C ALA A 5 11.22 14.61 -0.33
N ASN A 6 11.88 14.23 0.77
CA ASN A 6 12.84 13.13 0.74
C ASN A 6 12.17 11.78 0.40
N MET A 7 10.92 11.59 0.81
CA MET A 7 10.16 10.36 0.51
C MET A 7 9.74 10.32 -0.96
N ILE A 8 9.32 11.46 -1.53
CA ILE A 8 9.05 11.61 -2.97
C ILE A 8 10.33 11.34 -3.77
N ASP A 9 11.46 11.92 -3.37
CA ASP A 9 12.74 11.72 -4.06
C ASP A 9 13.19 10.25 -3.99
N ASP A 10 12.95 9.57 -2.87
CA ASP A 10 13.25 8.15 -2.72
C ASP A 10 12.40 7.27 -3.64
N LEU A 11 11.08 7.50 -3.67
CA LEU A 11 10.17 6.79 -4.57
C LEU A 11 10.47 7.07 -6.04
N SER A 12 10.83 8.31 -6.37
CA SER A 12 11.20 8.70 -7.74
C SER A 12 12.46 7.96 -8.22
N ARG A 13 13.42 7.68 -7.32
CA ARG A 13 14.62 6.88 -7.64
C ARG A 13 14.33 5.39 -7.75
N GLN A 14 13.40 4.86 -6.95
CA GLN A 14 13.02 3.44 -6.98
C GLN A 14 12.10 3.09 -8.15
N LEU A 15 11.33 4.06 -8.68
CA LEU A 15 10.38 3.79 -9.76
C LEU A 15 11.03 3.21 -11.02
N PRO A 16 12.15 3.75 -11.56
CA PRO A 16 12.85 3.13 -12.69
C PRO A 16 13.31 1.69 -12.40
N GLU A 17 13.71 1.39 -11.16
CA GLU A 17 14.10 0.04 -10.76
C GLU A 17 12.91 -0.91 -10.76
N LEU A 18 11.74 -0.45 -10.27
CA LEU A 18 10.49 -1.22 -10.29
C LEU A 18 10.03 -1.53 -11.72
N LEU A 19 10.28 -0.61 -12.66
CA LEU A 19 9.93 -0.77 -14.07
C LEU A 19 10.91 -1.62 -14.86
N HIS A 20 12.07 -1.94 -14.28
CA HIS A 20 13.07 -2.75 -14.96
C HIS A 20 12.53 -4.16 -15.22
N PRO A 21 12.74 -4.76 -16.41
CA PRO A 21 12.23 -6.11 -16.72
C PRO A 21 12.74 -7.22 -15.78
N GLN A 22 13.84 -6.96 -15.09
CA GLN A 22 14.44 -7.87 -14.09
C GLN A 22 14.21 -7.41 -12.65
N ALA A 23 13.28 -6.48 -12.42
CA ALA A 23 12.90 -6.08 -11.07
C ALA A 23 12.48 -7.32 -10.28
N ASP A 24 13.12 -7.52 -9.13
CA ASP A 24 12.86 -8.66 -8.28
C ASP A 24 11.88 -8.32 -7.14
N ALA A 25 11.56 -9.32 -6.32
CA ALA A 25 10.69 -9.15 -5.17
C ALA A 25 11.26 -8.17 -4.13
N GLN A 26 12.58 -7.97 -4.08
CA GLN A 26 13.23 -7.07 -3.13
C GLN A 26 13.01 -5.61 -3.54
N VAL A 27 13.07 -5.29 -4.83
CA VAL A 27 12.70 -3.97 -5.36
C VAL A 27 11.23 -3.66 -5.08
N ALA A 28 10.32 -4.58 -5.42
CA ALA A 28 8.89 -4.40 -5.16
C ALA A 28 8.58 -4.22 -3.66
N ARG A 29 9.28 -4.97 -2.79
CA ARG A 29 9.20 -4.82 -1.33
C ARG A 29 9.67 -3.45 -0.84
N SER A 30 10.79 -2.97 -1.38
CA SER A 30 11.32 -1.66 -1.01
C SER A 30 10.35 -0.55 -1.41
N PHE A 31 9.89 -0.60 -2.66
CA PHE A 31 8.94 0.38 -3.19
C PHE A 31 7.62 0.36 -2.41
N SER A 32 7.06 -0.82 -2.13
CA SER A 32 5.81 -0.94 -1.38
C SER A 32 5.92 -0.34 0.02
N ARG A 33 7.06 -0.56 0.71
CA ARG A 33 7.30 0.00 2.04
C ARG A 33 7.47 1.52 2.01
N ALA A 34 8.22 2.04 1.03
CA ALA A 34 8.39 3.48 0.85
C ALA A 34 7.06 4.18 0.52
N PHE A 35 6.25 3.55 -0.34
CA PHE A 35 4.95 4.08 -0.73
C PHE A 35 3.95 4.09 0.44
N TYR A 36 3.91 3.00 1.21
CA TYR A 36 3.13 2.94 2.45
C TYR A 36 3.55 4.07 3.41
N ALA A 37 4.85 4.25 3.64
CA ALA A 37 5.34 5.30 4.53
C ALA A 37 4.93 6.70 4.05
N LEU A 38 5.05 6.98 2.74
CA LEU A 38 4.60 8.25 2.16
C LEU A 38 3.11 8.46 2.42
N TYR A 39 2.30 7.44 2.16
CA TYR A 39 0.86 7.47 2.37
C TYR A 39 0.49 7.75 3.83
N THR A 40 1.21 7.14 4.78
CA THR A 40 0.97 7.37 6.21
C THR A 40 1.37 8.77 6.67
N GLU A 41 2.47 9.30 6.13
CA GLU A 41 2.99 10.61 6.54
C GLU A 41 2.15 11.76 5.97
N MET A 42 1.66 11.63 4.74
CA MET A 42 0.92 12.71 4.09
C MET A 42 -0.53 12.85 4.58
N ARG A 43 -1.11 11.80 5.18
CA ARG A 43 -2.49 11.85 5.68
C ARG A 43 -2.53 12.41 7.10
N VAL A 44 -2.58 13.74 7.19
CA VAL A 44 -2.75 14.49 8.44
C VAL A 44 -4.23 14.87 8.69
N GLY A 45 -5.20 14.24 8.01
CA GLY A 45 -6.63 14.42 8.30
C GLY A 45 -7.51 13.78 7.23
N PRO A 46 -8.78 13.43 7.54
CA PRO A 46 -9.72 12.86 6.56
C PRO A 46 -10.13 13.86 5.46
N ASP A 47 -9.98 15.17 5.70
CA ASP A 47 -10.47 16.24 4.81
C ASP A 47 -9.35 17.11 4.20
N ASP A 48 -8.09 16.76 4.43
CA ASP A 48 -6.97 17.55 3.93
C ASP A 48 -6.72 17.30 2.45
N ALA A 49 -6.66 18.37 1.67
CA ALA A 49 -6.19 18.29 0.30
C ALA A 49 -4.76 17.74 0.25
N LEU A 50 -4.47 16.87 -0.72
CA LEU A 50 -3.12 16.35 -0.93
C LEU A 50 -2.14 17.51 -1.11
N PRO A 51 -0.95 17.48 -0.47
CA PRO A 51 0.08 18.49 -0.69
C PRO A 51 0.41 18.64 -2.19
N ALA A 52 0.63 19.87 -2.65
CA ALA A 52 0.89 20.15 -4.06
C ALA A 52 2.07 19.35 -4.64
N SER A 53 3.11 19.10 -3.84
CA SER A 53 4.25 18.25 -4.23
C SER A 53 3.86 16.79 -4.48
N ILE A 54 2.93 16.25 -3.69
CA ILE A 54 2.39 14.89 -3.86
C ILE A 54 1.55 14.83 -5.14
N GLN A 55 0.68 15.81 -5.35
CA GLN A 55 -0.14 15.87 -6.57
C GLN A 55 0.75 15.92 -7.83
N ALA A 56 1.77 16.78 -7.82
CA ALA A 56 2.74 16.88 -8.91
C ALA A 56 3.48 15.56 -9.13
N PHE A 57 3.95 14.90 -8.06
CA PHE A 57 4.59 13.59 -8.14
C PHE A 57 3.68 12.52 -8.76
N LEU A 58 2.44 12.39 -8.28
CA LEU A 58 1.47 11.41 -8.78
C LEU A 58 1.15 11.67 -10.26
N GLN A 59 0.92 12.93 -10.64
CA GLN A 59 0.65 13.30 -12.02
C GLN A 59 1.84 13.00 -12.93
N GLN A 60 3.06 13.33 -12.49
CA GLN A 60 4.28 13.11 -13.27
C GLN A 60 4.59 11.62 -13.45
N THR A 61 4.37 10.80 -12.42
CA THR A 61 4.72 9.38 -12.42
C THR A 61 3.62 8.46 -12.91
N ALA A 62 2.39 8.96 -13.12
CA ALA A 62 1.27 8.15 -13.60
C ALA A 62 1.57 7.33 -14.87
N PRO A 63 2.21 7.85 -15.94
CA PRO A 63 2.52 7.07 -17.14
C PRO A 63 3.43 5.87 -16.86
N ASP A 64 4.44 6.09 -16.03
CA ASP A 64 5.43 5.10 -15.61
C ASP A 64 4.76 4.05 -14.70
N MET A 65 4.03 4.52 -13.69
CA MET A 65 3.27 3.66 -12.78
C MET A 65 2.27 2.79 -13.51
N ARG A 66 1.61 3.25 -14.57
CA ARG A 66 0.69 2.42 -15.36
C ARG A 66 1.29 1.07 -15.75
N SER A 67 2.58 1.06 -16.10
CA SER A 67 3.30 -0.16 -16.48
C SER A 67 3.78 -0.96 -15.26
N GLY A 68 4.12 -0.27 -14.16
CA GLY A 68 4.60 -0.88 -12.91
C GLY A 68 3.50 -1.43 -11.99
N LEU A 69 2.25 -1.00 -12.13
CA LEU A 69 1.16 -1.38 -11.22
C LEU A 69 0.82 -2.87 -11.29
N LEU A 70 0.78 -3.48 -12.47
CA LEU A 70 0.46 -4.91 -12.60
C LEU A 70 1.50 -5.82 -11.91
N PRO A 71 2.82 -5.69 -12.16
CA PRO A 71 3.80 -6.50 -11.44
C PRO A 71 3.83 -6.19 -9.94
N LEU A 72 3.64 -4.94 -9.54
CA LEU A 72 3.56 -4.56 -8.13
C LEU A 72 2.32 -5.18 -7.44
N ASP A 73 1.15 -5.16 -8.08
CA ASP A 73 -0.08 -5.76 -7.55
C ASP A 73 0.07 -7.28 -7.40
N ARG A 74 0.68 -7.96 -8.38
CA ARG A 74 1.02 -9.39 -8.29
C ARG A 74 1.94 -9.69 -7.11
N TYR A 75 2.96 -8.85 -6.90
CA TYR A 75 3.83 -8.98 -5.73
C TYR A 75 3.02 -8.81 -4.43
N LEU A 76 2.23 -7.74 -4.29
CA LEU A 76 1.41 -7.50 -3.09
C LEU A 76 0.44 -8.66 -2.83
N TYR A 77 -0.26 -9.11 -3.86
CA TYR A 77 -1.20 -10.23 -3.78
C TYR A 77 -0.51 -11.52 -3.33
N SER A 78 0.58 -11.92 -3.99
CA SER A 78 1.30 -13.16 -3.63
C SER A 78 1.84 -13.12 -2.19
N ARG A 79 2.23 -11.96 -1.68
CA ARG A 79 2.67 -11.80 -0.29
C ARG A 79 1.49 -11.87 0.69
N MET A 80 0.35 -11.26 0.36
CA MET A 80 -0.86 -11.37 1.19
C MET A 80 -1.36 -12.82 1.23
N ASP A 81 -1.47 -13.48 0.08
CA ASP A 81 -1.88 -14.89 -0.03
C ASP A 81 -0.95 -15.82 0.77
N ALA A 82 0.37 -15.65 0.64
CA ALA A 82 1.34 -16.40 1.43
C ALA A 82 1.17 -16.21 2.94
N LEU A 83 0.86 -15.00 3.41
CA LEU A 83 0.58 -14.73 4.83
C LEU A 83 -0.76 -15.32 5.28
N LEU A 84 -1.77 -15.39 4.40
CA LEU A 84 -3.05 -16.02 4.72
C LEU A 84 -2.89 -17.54 4.90
N GLY A 85 -1.96 -18.16 4.16
CA GLY A 85 -1.65 -19.59 4.23
C GLY A 85 -0.83 -20.04 5.43
N THR A 86 -0.30 -19.14 6.26
CA THR A 86 0.50 -19.49 7.47
C THR A 86 -0.33 -19.37 8.75
N ILE A 87 0.17 -19.93 9.86
CA ILE A 87 -0.36 -19.64 11.20
C ILE A 87 0.37 -18.40 11.73
N TRP A 88 -0.35 -17.37 12.15
CA TRP A 88 0.27 -16.13 12.65
C TRP A 88 0.79 -16.30 14.08
N LYS A 89 1.97 -15.73 14.35
CA LYS A 89 2.68 -15.90 15.64
C LYS A 89 3.18 -14.60 16.24
N SER A 90 3.22 -13.50 15.48
CA SER A 90 3.70 -12.21 15.93
C SER A 90 3.13 -11.07 15.08
N ASP A 91 3.93 -10.54 14.15
CA ASP A 91 3.70 -9.32 13.39
C ASP A 91 3.14 -9.60 11.99
N GLU A 92 2.80 -10.84 11.66
CA GLU A 92 2.27 -11.21 10.35
C GLU A 92 0.99 -10.43 10.02
N TRP A 93 0.14 -10.18 11.03
CA TRP A 93 -1.04 -9.33 10.88
C TRP A 93 -0.67 -7.91 10.45
N LEU A 94 0.34 -7.31 11.10
CA LEU A 94 0.80 -5.96 10.76
C LEU A 94 1.38 -5.92 9.35
N GLY A 95 2.17 -6.93 8.98
CA GLY A 95 2.71 -7.06 7.63
C GLY A 95 1.59 -7.14 6.59
N LEU A 96 0.55 -7.92 6.86
CA LEU A 96 -0.61 -8.03 5.99
C LEU A 96 -1.39 -6.69 5.88
N CYS A 97 -1.63 -6.03 7.01
CA CYS A 97 -2.27 -4.70 7.04
C CYS A 97 -1.48 -3.64 6.25
N GLN A 98 -0.14 -3.67 6.31
CA GLN A 98 0.71 -2.77 5.51
C GLN A 98 0.60 -3.07 4.01
N LEU A 99 0.64 -4.35 3.62
CA LEU A 99 0.50 -4.74 2.20
C LEU A 99 -0.86 -4.32 1.65
N ARG A 100 -1.95 -4.60 2.39
CA ARG A 100 -3.31 -4.23 1.98
C ARG A 100 -3.51 -2.72 1.92
N SER A 101 -2.90 -1.98 2.86
CA SER A 101 -2.89 -0.51 2.85
C SER A 101 -2.12 0.07 1.69
N THR A 102 -0.99 -0.53 1.32
CA THR A 102 -0.23 -0.11 0.14
C THR A 102 -1.08 -0.26 -1.11
N ARG A 103 -1.75 -1.40 -1.25
CA ARG A 103 -2.65 -1.66 -2.38
C ARG A 103 -3.80 -0.66 -2.46
N GLU A 104 -4.46 -0.37 -1.34
CA GLU A 104 -5.54 0.62 -1.30
C GLU A 104 -5.03 2.03 -1.59
N ALA A 105 -3.89 2.42 -1.00
CA ALA A 105 -3.27 3.71 -1.23
C ALA A 105 -2.93 3.93 -2.72
N LEU A 106 -2.37 2.93 -3.40
CA LEU A 106 -2.11 2.99 -4.84
C LEU A 106 -3.41 3.23 -5.62
N ARG A 107 -4.49 2.54 -5.23
CA ARG A 107 -5.81 2.72 -5.85
C ARG A 107 -6.36 4.12 -5.63
N GLU A 108 -6.42 4.58 -4.38
CA GLU A 108 -6.96 5.88 -3.99
C GLU A 108 -6.20 7.03 -4.65
N LEU A 109 -4.87 7.01 -4.61
CA LEU A 109 -4.05 8.13 -5.07
C LEU A 109 -3.95 8.21 -6.60
N TYR A 110 -3.93 7.08 -7.30
CA TYR A 110 -3.83 7.07 -8.76
C TYR A 110 -5.18 7.09 -9.48
N ALA A 111 -6.31 6.96 -8.77
CA ALA A 111 -7.65 6.94 -9.38
C ALA A 111 -7.94 8.13 -10.30
N SER A 112 -7.44 9.33 -9.95
CA SER A 112 -7.64 10.54 -10.75
C SER A 112 -6.73 10.64 -11.98
N TYR A 113 -5.71 9.78 -12.07
CA TYR A 113 -4.67 9.86 -13.11
C TYR A 113 -4.66 8.62 -14.03
N LEU A 114 -5.21 7.49 -13.58
CA LEU A 114 -5.19 6.21 -14.27
C LEU A 114 -6.54 5.49 -14.15
N PRO A 115 -6.91 4.61 -15.10
CA PRO A 115 -8.08 3.74 -14.99
C PRO A 115 -7.81 2.60 -13.98
N ILE A 116 -7.66 2.97 -12.71
CA ILE A 116 -7.09 2.09 -11.69
C ILE A 116 -7.96 0.86 -11.39
N GLY A 117 -9.28 0.97 -11.59
CA GLY A 117 -10.23 -0.13 -11.43
C GLY A 117 -10.01 -1.27 -12.43
N ASP A 118 -9.52 -0.96 -13.63
CA ASP A 118 -9.20 -1.96 -14.65
C ASP A 118 -7.83 -2.60 -14.42
N ILE A 119 -6.88 -1.83 -13.86
CA ILE A 119 -5.48 -2.25 -13.66
C ILE A 119 -5.33 -3.08 -12.39
N MET A 120 -5.94 -2.62 -11.30
CA MET A 120 -5.89 -3.24 -9.98
C MET A 120 -7.33 -3.38 -9.47
N PRO A 121 -8.13 -4.35 -9.92
CA PRO A 121 -9.53 -4.48 -9.56
C PRO A 121 -9.74 -4.75 -8.06
N ALA A 122 -10.95 -4.44 -7.55
CA ALA A 122 -11.28 -4.77 -6.17
C ALA A 122 -11.37 -6.29 -6.02
N ASP A 123 -11.01 -6.81 -4.85
CA ASP A 123 -11.04 -8.25 -4.58
C ASP A 123 -11.79 -8.53 -3.28
N PRO A 124 -13.13 -8.72 -3.37
CA PRO A 124 -13.95 -9.00 -2.21
C PRO A 124 -13.63 -10.34 -1.53
N GLU A 125 -13.11 -11.32 -2.28
CA GLU A 125 -12.77 -12.64 -1.74
C GLU A 125 -11.51 -12.57 -0.88
N LEU A 126 -10.48 -11.86 -1.37
CA LEU A 126 -9.29 -11.56 -0.58
C LEU A 126 -9.64 -10.78 0.69
N ASP A 127 -10.50 -9.76 0.57
CA ASP A 127 -10.95 -8.96 1.73
C ASP A 127 -11.72 -9.82 2.75
N ALA A 128 -12.55 -10.77 2.29
CA ALA A 128 -13.22 -11.72 3.18
C ALA A 128 -12.22 -12.66 3.87
N ALA A 129 -11.24 -13.21 3.14
CA ALA A 129 -10.22 -14.09 3.70
C ALA A 129 -9.35 -13.39 4.74
N ILE A 130 -8.97 -12.13 4.48
CA ILE A 130 -8.24 -11.27 5.43
C ILE A 130 -9.06 -11.06 6.70
N ARG A 131 -10.35 -10.74 6.56
CA ARG A 131 -11.25 -10.52 7.71
C ARG A 131 -11.41 -11.78 8.55
N ASP A 132 -11.69 -12.91 7.91
CA ASP A 132 -11.91 -14.18 8.59
C ASP A 132 -10.67 -14.65 9.34
N LYS A 133 -9.48 -14.51 8.73
CA LYS A 133 -8.22 -14.85 9.39
C LYS A 133 -7.89 -13.85 10.50
N GLY A 134 -8.09 -12.57 10.22
CA GLY A 134 -8.01 -11.46 11.16
C GLY A 134 -8.77 -11.75 12.47
N ASN A 135 -10.06 -12.08 12.36
CA ASN A 135 -10.92 -12.36 13.51
C ASN A 135 -10.51 -13.58 14.34
N ARG A 136 -9.74 -14.52 13.78
CA ARG A 136 -9.30 -15.74 14.47
C ARG A 136 -7.92 -15.63 15.07
N GLU A 137 -6.99 -14.93 14.40
CA GLU A 137 -5.56 -15.02 14.67
C GLU A 137 -4.87 -13.66 14.87
N ALA A 138 -5.51 -12.53 14.53
CA ALA A 138 -4.85 -11.23 14.65
C ALA A 138 -4.62 -10.86 16.12
N VAL A 139 -3.40 -10.45 16.43
CA VAL A 139 -3.10 -9.74 17.66
C VAL A 139 -3.43 -8.27 17.44
N GLN A 140 -4.53 -7.82 18.05
CA GLN A 140 -4.89 -6.41 18.04
C GLN A 140 -4.13 -5.68 19.14
N ASP A 141 -3.28 -4.74 18.75
CA ASP A 141 -2.60 -3.83 19.66
C ASP A 141 -2.87 -2.41 19.20
N ALA A 142 -3.54 -1.63 20.06
CA ALA A 142 -3.88 -0.23 19.80
C ALA A 142 -2.64 0.65 19.55
N ASN A 143 -1.46 0.22 20.01
CA ASN A 143 -0.20 0.92 19.73
C ASN A 143 0.36 0.63 18.33
N LEU A 144 -0.10 -0.45 17.70
CA LEU A 144 0.35 -0.88 16.37
C LEU A 144 -0.60 -0.38 15.25
N THR A 145 -1.83 -0.01 15.61
CA THR A 145 -2.75 0.72 14.73
C THR A 145 -2.29 2.17 14.56
N PRO A 146 -1.96 2.62 13.33
CA PRO A 146 -1.52 4.00 13.14
C PRO A 146 -2.68 4.97 13.38
N THR A 147 -2.41 6.08 14.08
CA THR A 147 -3.41 6.95 14.72
C THR A 147 -4.34 7.74 13.78
N ARG A 148 -4.25 7.57 12.46
CA ARG A 148 -4.95 8.40 11.44
C ARG A 148 -5.27 7.67 10.13
N PHE A 149 -5.59 6.38 10.20
CA PHE A 149 -5.97 5.65 8.99
C PHE A 149 -7.46 5.84 8.64
N PRO A 150 -7.80 5.87 7.33
CA PRO A 150 -9.19 5.97 6.90
C PRO A 150 -10.01 4.78 7.38
N ALA A 151 -11.31 4.99 7.56
CA ALA A 151 -12.25 3.89 7.80
C ALA A 151 -12.27 2.85 6.66
N SER A 152 -11.89 3.23 5.43
CA SER A 152 -11.72 2.29 4.31
C SER A 152 -10.63 1.25 4.57
N HIS A 153 -9.69 1.51 5.49
CA HIS A 153 -8.65 0.59 5.93
C HIS A 153 -9.09 -0.20 7.19
N TRP A 154 -10.29 -0.78 7.12
CA TRP A 154 -10.96 -1.48 8.22
C TRP A 154 -10.11 -2.58 8.88
N TRP A 155 -9.13 -3.13 8.16
CA TRP A 155 -8.18 -4.13 8.68
C TRP A 155 -7.33 -3.61 9.85
N TRP A 156 -7.15 -2.30 10.02
CA TRP A 156 -6.42 -1.77 11.18
C TRP A 156 -7.26 -1.64 12.45
N GLY A 157 -8.59 -1.72 12.34
CA GLY A 157 -9.52 -1.37 13.41
C GLY A 157 -10.68 -2.34 13.55
N MET A 158 -10.49 -3.61 13.16
CA MET A 158 -11.55 -4.63 13.23
C MET A 158 -12.19 -4.61 14.63
N SER A 159 -13.43 -4.13 14.66
CA SER A 159 -14.36 -4.12 15.79
C SER A 159 -15.55 -4.98 15.43
#